data_AF-A0A850B1A0-F1
#
_entry.id   AF-A0A850B1A0-F1
#
_cell.length_a   1.000
_cell.length_b   1.000
_cell.length_c   1.000
_cell.angle_alpha   90.00
_cell.angle_beta   90.00
_cell.angle_gamma   90.00
#
_symmetry.space_group_name_H-M   'P 1'
#
loop_
_entity.id
_entity.type
_entity.pdbx_description
1 polymer ?
#
loop_
_entity_poly.entity_id
_entity_poly.type
_entity_poly.pdbx_seq_one_letter_code
_entity_poly.pdbx_strand_id
1 'polypeptide(L)' 'MQIDLSQSDVRLLKSVLDLRLSQVRDELAHTDDREYRASLRADTEKLEELDGRLAALLASSG' A
#
# COMPACT_ATOMS: atom_id res chain seq x y z
N MET A 1 0.32 -14.88 -15.10
CA MET A 1 0.51 -13.65 -15.90
C MET A 1 1.52 -12.80 -15.16
N GLN A 2 2.68 -12.54 -15.76
CA GLN A 2 3.72 -11.70 -15.16
C GLN A 2 3.54 -10.30 -15.75
N ILE A 3 3.25 -9.31 -14.91
CA ILE A 3 3.22 -7.91 -15.32
C ILE A 3 4.67 -7.43 -15.27
N ASP A 4 5.20 -7.00 -16.42
CA ASP A 4 6.50 -6.36 -16.47
C ASP A 4 6.33 -4.89 -16.09
N LEU A 5 6.96 -4.48 -15.00
CA LEU A 5 6.86 -3.13 -14.45
C LEU A 5 8.20 -2.44 -14.66
N SER A 6 8.19 -1.31 -15.35
CA SER A 6 9.37 -0.44 -15.40
C SER A 6 9.67 0.13 -14.02
N GLN A 7 10.91 0.59 -13.79
CA GLN A 7 11.25 1.27 -12.54
C GLN A 7 10.35 2.50 -12.28
N SER A 8 9.97 3.22 -13.34
CA SER A 8 9.01 4.32 -13.23
C SER A 8 7.65 3.86 -12.74
N ASP A 9 7.16 2.70 -13.20
CA ASP A 9 5.89 2.14 -12.75
C ASP A 9 5.97 1.74 -11.28
N VAL A 10 7.06 1.10 -10.86
CA VAL A 10 7.26 0.70 -9.46
C VAL A 10 7.31 1.93 -8.54
N ARG A 11 7.98 3.03 -8.95
CA ARG A 11 8.02 4.29 -8.19
C ARG A 11 6.66 4.98 -8.11
N LEU A 12 5.90 4.97 -9.21
CA LEU A 12 4.54 5.50 -9.23
C LEU A 12 3.64 4.71 -8.29
N LEU A 13 3.67 3.37 -8.38
CA LEU A 13 2.90 2.48 -7.52
C LEU A 13 3.26 2.68 -6.04
N LYS A 14 4.54 2.83 -5.71
CA LYS A 14 4.99 3.16 -4.35
C LYS A 14 4.37 4.46 -3.84
N SER A 15 4.40 5.52 -4.65
CA SER A 15 3.80 6.82 -4.29
C SER A 15 2.30 6.74 -4.07
N VAL A 16 1.58 6.00 -4.93
CA VAL A 16 0.13 5.78 -4.80
C VAL A 16 -0.18 4.96 -3.53
N LEU A 17 0.63 3.96 -3.24
CA LEU A 17 0.48 3.11 -2.08
C LEU A 17 0.70 3.88 -0.77
N ASP A 18 1.74 4.71 -0.71
CA ASP A 18 2.02 5.59 0.42
C ASP A 18 0.84 6.55 0.70
N LEU A 19 0.27 7.12 -0.37
CA LEU A 19 -0.92 7.97 -0.26
C LEU A 19 -2.12 7.19 0.30
N ARG A 20 -2.39 5.99 -0.21
CA ARG A 20 -3.52 5.19 0.28
C ARG A 20 -3.32 4.73 1.73
N LEU A 21 -2.11 4.34 2.12
CA LEU A 21 -1.80 4.02 3.51
C LEU A 21 -2.05 5.21 4.45
N SER A 22 -1.67 6.41 4.02
CA SER A 22 -1.96 7.63 4.77
C SER A 22 -3.46 7.85 4.95
N GLN A 23 -4.25 7.71 3.87
CA GLN A 23 -5.71 7.85 3.91
C GLN A 23 -6.38 6.81 4.81
N VAL A 24 -6.00 5.54 4.70
CA VAL A 24 -6.59 4.47 5.53
C VAL A 24 -6.27 4.69 7.02
N ARG A 25 -5.07 5.16 7.34
CA ARG A 25 -4.69 5.52 8.72
C ARG A 25 -5.51 6.68 9.25
N ASP A 26 -5.78 7.68 8.42
CA ASP A 26 -6.68 8.79 8.76
C ASP A 26 -8.11 8.30 8.98
N GLU A 27 -8.66 7.48 8.08
CA GLU A 27 -10.00 6.90 8.23
C GLU A 27 -10.12 6.04 9.50
N LEU A 28 -9.10 5.23 9.82
CA LEU A 28 -9.04 4.40 11.03
C LEU A 28 -9.05 5.21 12.33
N ALA A 29 -8.54 6.45 12.29
CA ALA A 29 -8.52 7.36 13.44
C ALA A 29 -9.88 8.03 13.68
N HIS A 30 -10.71 8.14 12.65
CA HIS A 30 -11.96 8.90 12.69
C HIS A 30 -13.23 8.04 12.64
N THR A 31 -13.14 6.75 12.31
CA THR A 31 -14.32 5.88 12.24
C THR A 31 -14.63 5.18 13.58
N ASP A 32 -15.89 5.23 13.98
CA ASP A 32 -16.45 4.47 15.11
C ASP A 32 -17.15 3.16 14.66
N ASP A 33 -17.27 2.93 13.35
CA ASP A 33 -17.86 1.71 12.80
C ASP A 33 -16.87 0.54 12.93
N ARG A 34 -17.23 -0.44 13.76
CA ARG A 34 -16.37 -1.60 14.06
C ARG A 34 -16.11 -2.48 12.85
N GLU A 35 -17.11 -2.69 11.98
CA GLU A 35 -16.97 -3.56 10.80
C GLU A 35 -16.12 -2.86 9.73
N TYR A 36 -16.37 -1.57 9.53
CA TYR A 36 -15.56 -0.75 8.64
C TYR A 36 -14.10 -0.71 9.10
N ARG A 37 -13.88 -0.49 10.40
CA ARG A 37 -12.54 -0.46 11.01
C ARG A 37 -11.80 -1.80 10.88
N ALA A 38 -12.51 -2.93 10.95
CA ALA A 38 -11.92 -4.24 10.69
C ALA A 38 -11.50 -4.40 9.22
N SER A 39 -12.32 -3.91 8.30
CA SER A 39 -12.03 -3.90 6.87
C SER A 39 -10.81 -3.04 6.54
N LEU A 40 -10.74 -1.83 7.10
CA LEU A 40 -9.59 -0.93 6.94
C LEU A 40 -8.28 -1.52 7.49
N ARG A 41 -8.34 -2.27 8.59
CA ARG A 41 -7.16 -2.99 9.12
C ARG A 41 -6.67 -4.06 8.15
N ALA A 42 -7.57 -4.88 7.65
CA ALA A 42 -7.24 -5.93 6.68
C ALA A 42 -6.65 -5.33 5.37
N ASP A 43 -7.17 -4.17 4.95
CA ASP A 43 -6.62 -3.45 3.81
C ASP A 43 -5.23 -2.89 4.12
N THR A 44 -5.02 -2.32 5.31
CA THR A 44 -3.70 -1.81 5.73
C THR A 44 -2.64 -2.90 5.67
N GLU A 45 -2.92 -4.09 6.21
CA GLU A 45 -1.98 -5.21 6.21
C GLU A 45 -1.55 -5.61 4.79
N LYS A 46 -2.51 -5.69 3.86
CA LYS A 46 -2.22 -5.99 2.44
C LYS A 46 -1.41 -4.89 1.78
N LEU A 47 -1.73 -3.63 2.07
CA LEU A 47 -1.01 -2.48 1.52
C LEU A 47 0.43 -2.42 2.05
N GLU A 48 0.67 -2.69 3.33
CA GLU A 48 2.02 -2.76 3.91
C GLU A 48 2.84 -3.92 3.33
N GLU A 49 2.20 -5.07 3.07
CA GLU A 49 2.86 -6.18 2.37
C GLU A 49 3.27 -5.81 0.93
N LEU A 50 2.36 -5.17 0.18
CA LEU A 50 2.66 -4.63 -1.15
C LEU A 50 3.81 -3.62 -1.10
N ASP A 51 3.86 -2.81 -0.05
CA ASP A 51 4.89 -1.77 0.11
C ASP A 51 6.27 -2.39 0.25
N GLY A 52 6.39 -3.42 1.10
CA GLY A 52 7.63 -4.17 1.27
C GLY A 52 8.08 -4.83 -0.03
N ARG A 53 7.16 -5.38 -0.83
CA ARG A 53 7.47 -5.98 -2.14
C ARG A 53 7.97 -4.95 -3.14
N LEU A 54 7.33 -3.78 -3.22
CA LEU A 54 7.76 -2.69 -4.11
C LEU A 54 9.11 -2.11 -3.68
N ALA A 55 9.34 -1.96 -2.37
CA ALA A 55 10.62 -1.51 -1.83
C ALA A 55 11.76 -2.49 -2.18
N ALA A 56 11.52 -3.80 -2.05
CA ALA A 56 12.49 -4.82 -2.43
C ALA A 56 12.80 -4.79 -3.95
N LEU A 57 11.79 -4.61 -4.79
CA LEU A 57 11.98 -4.45 -6.24
C LEU A 57 12.87 -3.24 -6.58
N LEU A 58 12.61 -2.10 -5.96
CA LEU A 58 13.42 -0.89 -6.14
C LEU A 58 14.88 -1.09 -5.68
N ALA A 59 15.09 -1.76 -4.54
CA ALA A 59 16.41 -2.04 -4.01
C ALA A 59 17.20 -3.05 -4.87
N SER A 60 16.52 -4.01 -5.51
CA SER A 60 17.13 -4.99 -6.41
C SER A 60 17.48 -4.45 -7.80
N SER A 61 17.02 -3.24 -8.12
CA SER A 61 17.14 -2.63 -9.45
C SER A 61 18.16 -1.47 -9.51
N GLY A 62 18.91 -1.22 -8.43
CA GLY A 62 19.96 -0.20 -8.32
C GLY A 62 21.33 -0.82 -8.13
#